data_AF-A0A0Q7MIA4-F1
#
_entry.id   AF-A0A0Q7MIA4-F1
#
_cell.length_a   1.000
_cell.length_b   1.000
_cell.length_c   1.000
_cell.angle_alpha   90.00
_cell.angle_beta   90.00
_cell.angle_gamma   90.00
#
_symmetry.space_group_name_H-M   'P 1'
#
loop_
_entity.id
_entity.type
_entity.pdbx_description
1 polymer ?
#
loop_
_entity_poly.entity_id
_entity_poly.type
_entity_poly.pdbx_seq_one_letter_code
_entity_poly.pdbx_strand_id
1 'polypeptide(L)'
;MATISAQPAATTGPFEGMAAQAALASLMDRVGAARVLREHHVWEAVRILPETAGLPEDIKQSPELRGLMEKEAFTAALRLLAHACTPARDLSDLEPHGDCWTATVSVCGGLDRARRCRLTQADHRDPPAAVLIALLGSAIRTSSRSVRQKRSKAAVQQERQK
;
A
#
# COMPACT_ATOMS: atom_id res chain seq x y z
N MET A 1 1.84 -14.19 -46.14
CA MET A 1 2.49 -13.02 -45.51
C MET A 1 1.78 -12.74 -44.21
N ALA A 2 2.38 -13.13 -43.08
CA ALA A 2 1.78 -12.97 -41.75
C ALA A 2 2.39 -11.74 -41.07
N THR A 3 1.59 -10.70 -40.87
CA THR A 3 1.99 -9.49 -40.15
C THR A 3 1.85 -9.77 -38.65
N ILE A 4 2.98 -9.93 -37.97
CA ILE A 4 3.05 -10.03 -36.51
C ILE A 4 2.97 -8.61 -35.95
N SER A 5 1.81 -8.22 -35.44
CA SER A 5 1.66 -6.99 -34.65
C SER A 5 2.38 -7.18 -33.31
N ALA A 6 3.54 -6.55 -33.18
CA ALA A 6 4.25 -6.41 -31.92
C ALA A 6 3.45 -5.48 -30.98
N GLN A 7 3.07 -5.98 -29.81
CA GLN A 7 2.50 -5.16 -28.73
C GLN A 7 3.62 -4.30 -28.11
N PRO A 8 3.34 -3.03 -27.73
CA PRO A 8 4.33 -2.20 -27.07
C PRO A 8 4.49 -2.65 -25.61
N ALA A 9 5.72 -2.97 -25.23
CA ALA A 9 6.12 -3.15 -23.85
C ALA A 9 5.89 -1.84 -23.08
N ALA A 10 4.88 -1.82 -22.22
CA ALA A 10 4.65 -0.73 -21.28
C ALA A 10 5.86 -0.64 -20.34
N THR A 11 6.76 0.28 -20.68
CA THR A 11 7.83 0.72 -19.79
C THR A 11 7.19 1.68 -18.81
N THR A 12 6.58 1.16 -17.75
CA THR A 12 6.17 1.95 -16.58
C THR A 12 7.41 2.67 -16.08
N GLY A 13 7.49 3.95 -16.39
CA GLY A 13 8.69 4.76 -16.19
C GLY A 13 8.89 5.09 -14.70
N PRO A 14 10.12 5.46 -14.30
CA PRO A 14 10.42 5.90 -12.93
C PRO A 14 9.64 7.15 -12.48
N PHE A 15 9.03 7.89 -13.40
CA PHE A 15 8.22 9.08 -13.12
C PHE A 15 6.85 8.78 -12.50
N GLU A 16 6.27 7.61 -12.81
CA GLU A 16 4.94 7.21 -12.31
C GLU A 16 4.97 6.95 -10.80
N GLY A 17 6.02 6.30 -10.31
CA GLY A 17 6.22 6.08 -8.88
C GLY A 17 6.43 7.35 -8.05
N MET A 18 6.95 8.43 -8.65
CA MET A 18 7.14 9.71 -7.95
C MET A 18 5.79 10.46 -7.79
N ALA A 19 4.94 10.41 -8.81
CA ALA A 19 3.59 10.95 -8.74
C ALA A 19 2.74 10.20 -7.71
N ALA A 20 2.83 8.87 -7.68
CA ALA A 20 2.16 8.03 -6.68
C ALA A 20 2.61 8.34 -5.24
N GLN A 21 3.90 8.60 -5.03
CA GLN A 21 4.43 9.02 -3.74
C GLN A 21 3.94 10.41 -3.31
N ALA A 22 3.88 11.36 -4.25
CA ALA A 22 3.33 12.69 -3.97
C ALA A 22 1.84 12.62 -3.63
N ALA A 23 1.07 11.80 -4.35
CA ALA A 23 -0.34 11.56 -4.05
C ALA A 23 -0.54 10.91 -2.68
N LEU A 24 0.32 9.94 -2.34
CA LEU A 24 0.33 9.26 -1.03
C LEU A 24 0.59 10.24 0.12
N ALA A 25 1.62 11.09 0.00
CA ALA A 25 1.93 12.12 0.99
C ALA A 25 0.78 13.14 1.11
N SER A 26 0.24 13.58 -0.02
CA SER A 26 -0.89 14.51 -0.05
C SER A 26 -2.16 13.94 0.61
N LEU A 27 -2.44 12.64 0.42
CA LEU A 27 -3.54 11.96 1.09
C LEU A 27 -3.29 11.85 2.59
N MET A 28 -2.07 11.52 3.03
CA MET A 28 -1.73 11.47 4.45
C MET A 28 -1.92 12.83 5.14
N ASP A 29 -1.52 13.93 4.50
CA ASP A 29 -1.72 15.28 5.04
C ASP A 29 -3.21 15.62 5.17
N ARG A 30 -4.02 15.29 4.14
CA ARG A 30 -5.47 15.52 4.20
C ARG A 30 -6.17 14.68 5.26
N VAL A 31 -5.80 13.41 5.40
CA VAL A 31 -6.36 12.53 6.44
C VAL A 31 -5.93 12.99 7.82
N GLY A 32 -4.67 13.40 8.01
CA GLY A 32 -4.17 13.93 9.28
C GLY A 32 -4.81 15.27 9.68
N ALA A 33 -5.22 16.08 8.70
CA ALA A 33 -5.99 17.30 8.95
C ALA A 33 -7.49 17.05 9.18
N ALA A 34 -8.01 15.92 8.69
CA ALA A 34 -9.42 15.56 8.84
C ALA A 34 -9.71 15.07 10.25
N ARG A 35 -10.81 15.54 10.86
CA ARG A 35 -11.20 15.06 12.20
C ARG A 35 -11.74 13.63 12.21
N VAL A 36 -12.30 13.18 11.09
CA VAL A 36 -12.99 11.88 10.96
C VAL A 36 -12.70 11.32 9.58
N LEU A 37 -12.34 10.04 9.51
CA LEU A 37 -12.18 9.34 8.25
C LEU A 37 -13.53 9.24 7.52
N ARG A 38 -13.48 9.44 6.22
CA ARG A 38 -14.65 9.33 5.34
C ARG A 38 -14.37 8.36 4.23
N GLU A 39 -15.42 7.78 3.68
CA GLU A 39 -15.38 6.83 2.59
C GLU A 39 -14.47 7.28 1.42
N HIS A 40 -14.54 8.56 1.04
CA HIS A 40 -13.73 9.07 -0.08
C HIS A 40 -12.22 8.96 0.15
N HIS A 41 -11.74 9.05 1.40
CA HIS A 41 -10.32 8.85 1.72
C HIS A 41 -9.90 7.40 1.51
N VAL A 42 -10.77 6.44 1.82
CA VAL A 42 -10.51 5.01 1.60
C VAL A 42 -10.49 4.71 0.11
N TRP A 43 -11.44 5.25 -0.67
CA TRP A 43 -11.44 5.07 -2.13
C TRP A 43 -10.24 5.73 -2.80
N GLU A 44 -9.75 6.85 -2.27
CA GLU A 44 -8.52 7.46 -2.76
C GLU A 44 -7.31 6.57 -2.46
N ALA A 45 -7.23 5.98 -1.26
CA ALA A 45 -6.19 5.01 -0.93
C ALA A 45 -6.23 3.79 -1.88
N VAL A 46 -7.42 3.26 -2.20
CA VAL A 46 -7.60 2.15 -3.16
C VAL A 46 -7.03 2.47 -4.55
N ARG A 47 -6.98 3.74 -4.96
CA ARG A 47 -6.39 4.16 -6.24
C ARG A 47 -4.87 4.30 -6.19
N ILE A 48 -4.30 4.61 -5.02
CA ILE A 48 -2.86 4.89 -4.86
C ILE A 48 -2.07 3.61 -4.46
N LEU A 49 -2.70 2.73 -3.69
CA LEU A 49 -2.07 1.53 -3.13
C LEU A 49 -1.66 0.47 -4.17
N PRO A 50 -2.27 0.32 -5.36
CA PRO A 50 -1.78 -0.62 -6.36
C PRO A 50 -0.34 -0.32 -6.78
N GLU A 51 -0.07 0.94 -7.10
CA GLU A 51 1.25 1.39 -7.56
C GLU A 51 2.29 1.43 -6.43
N THR A 52 1.88 1.82 -5.22
CA THR A 52 2.80 2.05 -4.10
C THR A 52 2.99 0.84 -3.21
N ALA A 53 2.02 -0.08 -3.18
CA ALA A 53 1.87 -1.07 -2.14
C ALA A 53 1.54 -2.48 -2.66
N GLY A 54 1.44 -2.66 -3.97
CA GLY A 54 1.15 -3.95 -4.60
C GLY A 54 -0.27 -4.45 -4.29
N LEU A 55 -1.21 -3.53 -4.15
CA LEU A 55 -2.63 -3.85 -3.99
C LEU A 55 -3.21 -4.32 -5.35
N PRO A 56 -4.06 -5.36 -5.39
CA PRO A 56 -4.71 -5.79 -6.62
C PRO A 56 -5.63 -4.70 -7.19
N GLU A 57 -5.51 -4.41 -8.50
CA GLU A 57 -6.33 -3.41 -9.21
C GLU A 57 -7.84 -3.70 -9.19
N ASP A 58 -8.19 -4.99 -9.09
CA ASP A 58 -9.55 -5.51 -9.06
C ASP A 58 -10.21 -5.40 -7.68
N ILE A 59 -9.47 -5.07 -6.62
CA ILE A 59 -10.02 -5.01 -5.26
C ILE A 59 -11.14 -3.97 -5.12
N LYS A 60 -11.13 -2.92 -5.96
CA LYS A 60 -12.21 -1.91 -6.02
C LYS A 60 -13.56 -2.48 -6.43
N GLN A 61 -13.57 -3.65 -7.07
CA GLN A 61 -14.77 -4.39 -7.48
C GLN A 61 -15.17 -5.46 -6.45
N SER A 62 -14.39 -5.64 -5.39
CA SER A 62 -14.69 -6.64 -4.36
C SER A 62 -16.03 -6.35 -3.67
N PRO A 63 -16.97 -7.31 -3.66
CA PRO A 63 -18.24 -7.15 -2.94
C PRO A 63 -18.01 -7.08 -1.43
N GLU A 64 -16.94 -7.69 -0.92
CA GLU A 64 -16.57 -7.64 0.49
C GLU A 64 -16.13 -6.22 0.89
N LEU A 65 -15.24 -5.61 0.10
CA LEU A 65 -14.82 -4.22 0.34
C LEU A 65 -16.04 -3.29 0.27
N ARG A 66 -16.88 -3.44 -0.77
CA ARG A 66 -18.08 -2.61 -0.91
C ARG A 66 -19.04 -2.77 0.28
N GLY A 67 -19.30 -4.00 0.71
CA GLY A 67 -20.18 -4.26 1.85
C GLY A 67 -19.63 -3.70 3.18
N LEU A 68 -18.30 -3.60 3.33
CA LEU A 68 -17.68 -2.93 4.48
C LEU A 68 -17.81 -1.41 4.39
N MET A 69 -17.64 -0.84 3.20
CA MET A 69 -17.81 0.59 2.95
C MET A 69 -19.25 1.05 3.21
N GLU A 70 -20.25 0.29 2.75
CA GLU A 70 -21.68 0.56 2.99
C GLU A 70 -22.07 0.54 4.47
N LYS A 71 -21.38 -0.27 5.28
CA LYS A 71 -21.59 -0.37 6.73
C LYS A 71 -20.74 0.60 7.54
N GLU A 72 -20.01 1.50 6.87
CA GLU A 72 -19.01 2.39 7.48
C GLU A 72 -17.99 1.63 8.36
N ALA A 73 -17.74 0.36 8.04
CA ALA A 73 -16.84 -0.53 8.77
C ALA A 73 -15.38 -0.30 8.32
N PHE A 74 -14.91 0.95 8.39
CA PHE A 74 -13.65 1.38 7.80
C PHE A 74 -12.43 0.64 8.35
N THR A 75 -12.38 0.35 9.64
CA THR A 75 -11.26 -0.43 10.23
C THR A 75 -11.16 -1.83 9.62
N ALA A 76 -12.30 -2.50 9.38
CA ALA A 76 -12.33 -3.81 8.73
C ALA A 76 -11.96 -3.71 7.25
N ALA A 77 -12.44 -2.68 6.55
CA ALA A 77 -12.04 -2.41 5.17
C ALA A 77 -10.53 -2.19 5.05
N LEU A 78 -9.93 -1.39 5.94
CA LEU A 78 -8.50 -1.13 5.96
C LEU A 78 -7.69 -2.39 6.30
N ARG A 79 -8.20 -3.28 7.16
CA ARG A 79 -7.63 -4.61 7.40
C ARG A 79 -7.64 -5.48 6.16
N LEU A 80 -8.75 -5.52 5.42
CA LEU A 80 -8.85 -6.23 4.15
C LEU A 80 -7.80 -5.69 3.15
N LEU A 81 -7.69 -4.37 3.02
CA LEU A 81 -6.71 -3.72 2.15
C LEU A 81 -5.26 -4.06 2.54
N ALA A 82 -4.94 -4.01 3.85
CA ALA A 82 -3.61 -4.32 4.37
C ALA A 82 -3.19 -5.77 4.05
N HIS A 83 -4.12 -6.73 4.17
CA HIS A 83 -3.86 -8.13 3.85
C HIS A 83 -3.73 -8.39 2.35
N ALA A 84 -4.49 -7.68 1.52
CA ALA A 84 -4.45 -7.84 0.07
C ALA A 84 -3.17 -7.25 -0.57
N CYS A 85 -2.47 -6.39 0.15
CA CYS A 85 -1.22 -5.80 -0.31
C CYS A 85 -0.10 -6.84 -0.49
N THR A 86 0.87 -6.51 -1.36
CA THR A 86 2.09 -7.32 -1.53
C THR A 86 3.35 -6.46 -1.31
N PRO A 87 4.18 -6.75 -0.29
CA PRO A 87 4.02 -7.78 0.74
C PRO A 87 2.81 -7.53 1.65
N ALA A 88 2.25 -8.61 2.21
CA ALA A 88 1.14 -8.54 3.15
C ALA A 88 1.53 -7.68 4.36
N ARG A 89 0.56 -6.88 4.80
CA ARG A 89 0.72 -5.97 5.92
C ARG A 89 -0.21 -6.41 7.03
N ASP A 90 0.33 -6.58 8.23
CA ASP A 90 -0.44 -6.94 9.41
C ASP A 90 -0.72 -5.70 10.26
N LEU A 91 -1.96 -5.58 10.71
CA LEU A 91 -2.41 -4.51 11.60
C LEU A 91 -2.42 -5.07 13.01
N SER A 92 -1.28 -4.94 13.68
CA SER A 92 -1.04 -5.63 14.96
C SER A 92 -1.61 -4.87 16.15
N ASP A 93 -1.68 -3.53 16.08
CA ASP A 93 -1.99 -2.71 17.26
C ASP A 93 -2.94 -1.55 16.90
N LEU A 94 -4.00 -1.39 17.69
CA LEU A 94 -4.89 -0.23 17.65
C LEU A 94 -5.27 0.11 19.09
N GLU A 95 -4.44 0.93 19.73
CA GLU A 95 -4.54 1.20 21.16
C GLU A 95 -4.94 2.65 21.42
N PRO A 96 -5.80 2.89 22.42
CA PRO A 96 -6.08 4.24 22.87
C PRO A 96 -4.86 4.80 23.61
N HIS A 97 -4.41 5.99 23.21
CA HIS A 97 -3.33 6.73 23.84
C HIS A 97 -3.78 8.17 24.13
N GLY A 98 -4.35 8.37 25.33
CA GLY A 98 -4.97 9.65 25.72
C GLY A 98 -6.19 9.96 24.87
N ASP A 99 -6.21 11.13 24.21
CA ASP A 99 -7.29 11.56 23.31
C ASP A 99 -7.14 11.04 21.86
N CYS A 100 -6.13 10.22 21.62
CA CYS A 100 -5.79 9.70 20.29
C CYS A 100 -5.77 8.17 20.28
N TRP A 101 -5.81 7.61 19.08
CA TRP A 101 -5.59 6.22 18.79
C TRP A 101 -4.26 6.06 18.07
N THR A 102 -3.50 5.07 18.49
CA THR A 102 -2.23 4.69 17.89
C THR A 102 -2.44 3.40 17.11
N ALA A 103 -2.16 3.42 15.81
CA ALA A 103 -2.22 2.25 14.95
C ALA A 103 -0.82 1.83 14.51
N THR A 104 -0.52 0.53 14.59
CA THR A 104 0.75 -0.05 14.14
C THR A 104 0.54 -1.04 13.00
N VAL A 105 1.22 -0.78 11.88
CA VAL A 105 1.31 -1.69 10.73
C VAL A 105 2.67 -2.35 10.71
N SER A 106 2.69 -3.67 10.62
CA SER A 106 3.91 -4.44 10.39
C SER A 106 3.97 -4.95 8.96
N VAL A 107 5.16 -4.85 8.35
CA VAL A 107 5.44 -5.39 7.02
C VAL A 107 6.59 -6.37 7.14
N CYS A 108 6.28 -7.67 7.02
CA CYS A 108 7.27 -8.74 7.09
C CYS A 108 7.52 -9.27 5.67
N GLY A 109 8.79 -9.36 5.26
CA GLY A 109 9.16 -9.82 3.91
C GLY A 109 10.13 -10.99 3.94
N GLY A 110 9.71 -12.13 3.37
CA GLY A 110 10.58 -13.23 2.92
C GLY A 110 11.27 -14.08 4.01
N LEU A 111 11.68 -15.28 3.62
CA LEU A 111 12.13 -16.43 4.44
C LEU A 111 13.35 -16.23 5.35
N ASP A 112 13.93 -15.04 5.45
CA ASP A 112 14.93 -14.72 6.47
C ASP A 112 14.22 -14.36 7.78
N ARG A 113 13.72 -15.43 8.42
CA ARG A 113 12.76 -15.48 9.54
C ARG A 113 13.18 -14.74 10.82
N ALA A 114 14.28 -14.00 10.81
CA ALA A 114 14.91 -13.51 12.03
C ALA A 114 15.04 -11.99 12.18
N ARG A 115 14.87 -11.10 11.18
CA ARG A 115 15.27 -9.70 11.51
C ARG A 115 14.77 -8.45 10.80
N ARG A 116 13.77 -8.45 9.92
CA ARG A 116 13.27 -7.16 9.36
C ARG A 116 11.77 -7.12 9.09
N CYS A 117 10.95 -7.35 10.13
CA CYS A 117 9.61 -6.77 10.13
C CYS A 117 9.76 -5.27 10.35
N ARG A 118 9.18 -4.48 9.46
CA ARG A 118 9.16 -3.02 9.58
C ARG A 118 7.87 -2.62 10.27
N LEU A 119 7.98 -1.79 11.28
CA LEU A 119 6.85 -1.21 11.99
C LEU A 119 6.66 0.22 11.51
N THR A 120 5.43 0.55 11.15
CA THR A 120 4.98 1.91 10.90
C THR A 120 3.87 2.21 11.88
N GLN A 121 4.04 3.24 12.69
CA GLN A 121 3.05 3.70 13.64
C GLN A 121 2.46 5.04 13.16
N ALA A 122 1.17 5.26 13.44
CA ALA A 122 0.53 6.55 13.27
C ALA A 122 -0.47 6.82 14.38
N ASP A 123 -0.55 8.09 14.79
CA ASP A 123 -1.44 8.54 15.86
C ASP A 123 -2.52 9.48 15.27
N HIS A 124 -3.78 9.25 15.63
CA HIS A 124 -4.89 10.08 15.17
C HIS A 124 -6.08 10.03 16.15
N ARG A 125 -6.88 11.10 16.26
CA ARG A 125 -8.07 11.13 17.13
C ARG A 125 -9.15 10.12 16.72
N ASP A 126 -9.23 9.87 15.42
CA ASP A 126 -10.15 8.92 14.82
C ASP A 126 -9.42 7.59 14.52
N PRO A 127 -9.84 6.46 15.11
CA PRO A 127 -9.15 5.18 14.97
C PRO A 127 -8.96 4.69 13.52
N PRO A 128 -9.98 4.69 12.63
CA PRO A 128 -9.77 4.26 11.26
C PRO A 128 -8.84 5.20 10.48
N ALA A 129 -8.79 6.50 10.80
CA ALA A 129 -7.80 7.40 10.24
C ALA A 129 -6.37 7.06 10.71
N ALA A 130 -6.16 6.70 11.98
CA ALA A 130 -4.86 6.22 12.46
C ALA A 130 -4.39 5.00 11.66
N VAL A 131 -5.29 4.03 11.47
CA VAL A 131 -5.03 2.82 10.67
C VAL A 131 -4.67 3.17 9.23
N LEU A 132 -5.41 4.10 8.60
CA LEU A 132 -5.12 4.52 7.23
C LEU A 132 -3.75 5.19 7.12
N ILE A 133 -3.42 6.13 8.02
CA ILE A 133 -2.11 6.83 7.99
C ILE A 133 -0.96 5.83 8.20
N ALA A 134 -1.08 4.88 9.12
CA ALA A 134 -0.08 3.83 9.32
C ALA A 134 0.09 2.95 8.07
N LEU A 135 -1.03 2.60 7.41
CA LEU A 135 -1.03 1.82 6.17
C LEU A 135 -0.34 2.58 5.04
N LEU A 136 -0.71 3.85 4.81
CA LEU A 136 -0.10 4.71 3.78
C LEU A 136 1.39 4.93 4.07
N GLY A 137 1.77 5.18 5.33
CA GLY A 137 3.17 5.33 5.74
C GLY A 137 4.02 4.09 5.47
N SER A 138 3.42 2.89 5.56
CA SER A 138 4.10 1.64 5.21
C SER A 138 4.34 1.47 3.70
N ALA A 139 3.60 2.21 2.85
CA ALA A 139 3.74 2.18 1.40
C ALA A 139 4.82 3.15 0.87
N ILE A 140 5.11 4.26 1.57
CA ILE A 140 6.10 5.27 1.15
C ILE A 140 7.50 4.67 0.87
N ARG A 141 7.91 3.63 1.61
CA ARG A 141 9.29 3.09 1.58
C ARG A 141 9.45 1.72 0.94
N THR A 142 8.42 1.16 0.29
CA THR A 142 8.53 -0.12 -0.44
C THR A 142 8.92 0.08 -1.90
N SER A 143 8.56 1.20 -2.53
CA SER A 143 8.88 1.54 -3.92
C SER A 143 10.40 1.63 -4.20
N SER A 144 11.21 1.99 -3.20
CA SER A 144 12.68 2.05 -3.34
C SER A 144 13.36 0.68 -3.29
N ARG A 145 12.68 -0.36 -2.79
CA ARG A 145 13.20 -1.74 -2.79
C ARG A 145 12.85 -2.51 -4.05
N SER A 146 11.66 -2.29 -4.62
CA SER A 146 11.21 -2.97 -5.85
C SER A 146 12.07 -2.62 -7.07
N VAL A 147 12.50 -1.35 -7.21
CA VAL A 147 13.44 -0.92 -8.26
C VAL A 147 14.79 -1.63 -8.15
N ARG A 148 15.30 -1.84 -6.93
CA ARG A 148 16.58 -2.53 -6.70
C ARG A 148 16.49 -4.03 -7.00
N GLN A 149 15.37 -4.67 -6.66
CA GLN A 149 15.15 -6.10 -6.90
C GLN A 149 15.00 -6.44 -8.39
N LYS A 150 14.37 -5.57 -9.19
CA LYS A 150 14.25 -5.75 -10.66
C LYS A 150 15.61 -5.74 -11.35
N ARG A 151 16.54 -4.87 -10.92
CA ARG A 151 17.93 -4.85 -11.42
C ARG A 151 18.73 -6.10 -11.05
N SER A 152 18.56 -6.62 -9.83
CA SER A 152 19.27 -7.81 -9.39
C SER A 152 18.85 -9.08 -10.15
N LYS A 153 17.58 -9.22 -10.53
CA LYS A 153 17.13 -10.35 -11.36
C LYS A 153 17.60 -10.23 -12.82
N ALA A 154 17.63 -9.01 -13.39
CA ALA A 154 18.13 -8.79 -14.75
C ALA A 154 19.64 -9.05 -14.88
N ALA A 155 20.43 -8.70 -13.86
CA ALA A 155 21.88 -8.91 -13.87
C ALA A 155 22.28 -10.40 -13.77
N VAL A 156 21.54 -11.20 -12.99
CA VAL A 156 21.83 -12.64 -12.83
C VAL A 156 21.49 -13.45 -14.09
N GLN A 157 20.58 -12.96 -14.94
CA GLN A 157 20.17 -13.68 -16.14
C GLN A 157 21.15 -13.47 -17.32
N GLN A 158 21.97 -12.41 -17.29
CA GLN A 158 23.01 -12.16 -18.29
C GLN A 158 24.28 -13.03 -18.11
N GLU A 159 24.49 -13.62 -16.94
CA GLU A 159 25.70 -14.41 -16.65
C GLU A 159 25.57 -15.89 -17.08
N ARG A 160 24.38 -16.34 -17.51
CA ARG A 160 24.14 -17.73 -17.97
C ARG A 160 24.11 -17.92 -19.48
N GLN A 161 24.45 -16.90 -20.27
CA GLN A 161 24.47 -16.95 -21.74
C GLN A 161 25.87 -16.72 -22.35
N LYS A 162 26.94 -16.96 -21.59
CA LYS A 162 28.31 -16.99 -22.12
C LYS A 162 28.92 -18.37 -21.95
#